data_AF-A0A2G8MY93-F1
#
_entry.id   AF-A0A2G8MY93-F1
#
_cell.length_a   1.000
_cell.length_b   1.000
_cell.length_c   1.000
_cell.angle_alpha   90.00
_cell.angle_beta   90.00
_cell.angle_gamma   90.00
#
_symmetry.space_group_name_H-M   'P 1'
#
loop_
_entity.id
_entity.type
_entity.pdbx_description
1 polymer ?
#
loop_
_entity_poly.entity_id
_entity_poly.type
_entity_poly.pdbx_seq_one_letter_code
_entity_poly.pdbx_strand_id
1 'polypeptide(L)' 'GLDEYIRYYNHDRIKLKLNGLSPVEYRAQAAA' A
#
# COMPACT_ATOMS: atom_id res chain seq x y z
N GLY A 1 -2.08 -13.11 -12.14
CA GLY A 1 -3.53 -12.88 -12.34
C GLY A 1 -3.99 -11.61 -11.64
N LEU A 2 -5.31 -11.41 -11.55
CA LEU A 2 -5.91 -10.23 -10.91
C LEU A 2 -5.60 -10.16 -9.41
N ASP A 3 -5.60 -11.30 -8.74
CA ASP A 3 -5.34 -11.40 -7.30
C ASP A 3 -3.92 -10.93 -6.94
N GLU A 4 -2.93 -11.32 -7.76
CA GLU A 4 -1.55 -10.88 -7.59
C GLU A 4 -1.39 -9.39 -7.87
N TYR A 5 -2.17 -8.84 -8.81
CA TYR A 5 -2.18 -7.40 -9.07
C TYR A 5 -2.79 -6.62 -7.90
N ILE A 6 -3.90 -7.11 -7.32
CA ILE A 6 -4.54 -6.49 -6.14
C ILE A 6 -3.58 -6.50 -4.95
N ARG A 7 -2.93 -7.65 -4.68
CA ARG A 7 -1.94 -7.76 -3.61
C ARG A 7 -0.77 -6.80 -3.85
N TYR A 8 -0.18 -6.81 -5.05
CA TYR A 8 0.90 -5.89 -5.41
C TYR A 8 0.49 -4.44 -5.17
N TYR A 9 -0.70 -4.04 -5.64
CA TYR A 9 -1.16 -2.66 -5.50
C TYR A 9 -1.36 -2.25 -4.04
N ASN A 10 -1.87 -3.13 -3.19
CA ASN A 10 -2.21 -2.79 -1.80
C ASN A 10 -1.04 -2.92 -0.83
N HIS A 11 -0.15 -3.88 -1.03
CA HIS A 11 0.90 -4.25 -0.07
C HIS A 11 2.31 -3.94 -0.57
N ASP A 12 2.60 -4.24 -1.83
CA ASP A 12 3.99 -4.23 -2.31
C ASP A 12 4.36 -2.90 -3.00
N ARG A 13 3.35 -2.15 -3.46
CA ARG A 13 3.57 -0.89 -4.19
C ARG A 13 3.98 0.23 -3.25
N ILE A 14 5.26 0.57 -3.29
CA ILE A 14 5.82 1.72 -2.58
C ILE A 14 5.44 3.04 -3.28
N LYS A 15 5.00 4.03 -2.49
CA LYS A 15 4.73 5.39 -2.98
C LYS A 15 5.60 6.40 -2.24
N LEU A 16 6.45 7.13 -2.97
CA LEU A 16 7.30 8.19 -2.40
C LEU A 16 6.48 9.28 -1.67
N LYS A 17 5.29 9.62 -2.21
CA LYS A 17 4.38 10.58 -1.56
C LYS A 17 3.78 10.10 -0.24
N LEU A 18 3.87 8.80 0.06
CA LEU A 18 3.42 8.20 1.31
C LEU A 18 4.62 7.88 2.22
N ASN A 19 5.74 8.62 2.08
CA ASN A 19 6.96 8.38 2.84
C ASN A 19 7.51 6.94 2.69
N GLY A 20 7.33 6.34 1.51
CA GLY A 20 7.79 4.98 1.25
C GLY A 20 6.85 3.87 1.74
N LEU A 21 5.71 4.22 2.34
CA LEU A 21 4.73 3.24 2.82
C LEU A 21 3.91 2.65 1.66
N SER A 22 3.46 1.40 1.85
CA SER A 22 2.41 0.81 1.04
C SER A 22 1.06 1.49 1.29
N PRO A 23 0.09 1.35 0.37
CA PRO A 23 -1.24 1.92 0.57
C PRO A 23 -1.95 1.43 1.83
N VAL A 24 -1.76 0.17 2.24
CA VAL A 24 -2.40 -0.35 3.45
C VAL A 24 -1.75 0.20 4.72
N GLU A 25 -0.43 0.28 4.77
CA GLU A 25 0.30 0.84 5.92
C GLU A 25 -0.02 2.31 6.13
N TYR A 26 -0.08 3.09 5.05
CA TYR A 26 -0.47 4.49 5.12
C TYR A 26 -1.88 4.70 5.69
N ARG A 27 -2.85 3.85 5.31
CA ARG A 27 -4.21 3.90 5.88
C ARG A 27 -4.24 3.50 7.34
N ALA A 28 -3.43 2.52 7.74
CA ALA A 28 -3.34 2.09 9.13
C ALA A 28 -2.85 3.22 10.05
N GLN A 29 -1.88 4.03 9.60
CA GLN A 29 -1.42 5.21 10.35
C GLN A 29 -2.49 6.28 10.52
N ALA A 30 -3.34 6.48 9.50
CA ALA A 30 -4.43 7.45 9.57
C ALA A 30 -5.62 7.02 10.46
N ALA A 31 -5.69 5.73 10.81
CA ALA A 31 -6.74 5.16 11.66
C ALA A 31 -6.34 5.08 13.14
N ALA A 32 -5.11 5.45 13.48
CA ALA A 32 -4.61 5.57 14.85
C ALA A 32 -4.97 6.94 15.44
#